data_AF-A0A926W261-F1
#
_entry.id   AF-A0A926W261-F1
#
_cell.length_a   1.000
_cell.length_b   1.000
_cell.length_c   1.000
_cell.angle_alpha   90.00
_cell.angle_beta   90.00
_cell.angle_gamma   90.00
#
_symmetry.space_group_name_H-M   'P 1'
#
loop_
_entity.id
_entity.type
_entity.pdbx_description
1 polymer ?
#
loop_
_entity_poly.entity_id
_entity_poly.type
_entity_poly.pdbx_seq_one_letter_code
_entity_poly.pdbx_strand_id
1 'polypeptide(L)' 'MAIERVEYRVESAQELLSTLTIDERCGVMLKFEDFEPNLFAQLLVDAPQWTEWMV' A
#
# COMPACT_ATOMS: atom_id res chain seq x y z
N MET A 1 4.92 18.69 -7.27
CA MET A 1 3.46 18.63 -7.60
C MET A 1 2.77 17.58 -6.72
N ALA A 2 1.44 17.51 -6.71
CA ALA A 2 0.71 16.50 -5.93
C ALA A 2 1.07 15.05 -6.33
N ILE A 3 1.38 14.84 -7.62
CA ILE A 3 1.76 13.53 -8.21
C ILE A 3 3.08 13.01 -7.62
N GLU A 4 4.14 13.82 -7.57
CA GLU A 4 5.44 13.43 -6.99
C GLU A 4 5.33 13.03 -5.51
N ARG A 5 4.36 13.58 -4.77
CA ARG A 5 4.12 13.21 -3.36
C ARG A 5 3.40 11.88 -3.23
N VAL A 6 2.60 11.48 -4.21
CA VAL A 6 1.91 10.19 -4.25
C VAL A 6 2.89 9.09 -4.63
N GLU A 7 3.72 9.31 -5.66
CA GLU A 7 4.75 8.36 -6.08
C GLU A 7 5.74 8.03 -4.95
N TYR A 8 6.25 9.05 -4.25
CA TYR A 8 7.14 8.86 -3.10
C TYR A 8 6.49 8.05 -1.96
N ARG A 9 5.19 8.24 -1.72
CA ARG A 9 4.44 7.50 -0.69
C ARG A 9 4.23 6.04 -1.08
N VAL A 10 3.97 5.79 -2.36
CA VAL A 10 3.80 4.45 -2.91
C VAL A 10 5.13 3.68 -2.87
N GLU A 11 6.25 4.31 -3.24
CA GLU A 11 7.59 3.71 -3.12
C GLU A 11 7.96 3.39 -1.66
N SER A 12 7.69 4.32 -0.73
CA SER A 12 7.95 4.10 0.70
C SER A 12 7.11 2.95 1.27
N ALA A 13 5.86 2.81 0.83
CA ALA A 13 4.99 1.70 1.20
C ALA A 13 5.50 0.37 0.61
N GLN A 14 5.96 0.38 -0.65
CA GLN A 14 6.55 -0.79 -1.28
C GLN A 14 7.82 -1.26 -0.56
N GLU A 15 8.70 -0.33 -0.19
CA GLU A 15 9.94 -0.63 0.54
C GLU A 15 9.61 -1.26 1.91
N LEU A 16 8.66 -0.66 2.65
CA LEU A 16 8.20 -1.21 3.93
C LEU A 16 7.64 -2.63 3.76
N LEU A 17 6.70 -2.83 2.83
CA LEU A 17 6.08 -4.14 2.58
C LEU A 17 7.11 -5.18 2.14
N SER A 18 8.14 -4.79 1.37
CA SER A 18 9.20 -5.69 0.91
C SER A 18 10.00 -6.33 2.06
N THR A 19 10.04 -5.68 3.23
CA THR A 19 10.69 -6.23 4.44
C THR A 19 9.84 -7.24 5.21
N LEU A 20 8.55 -7.35 4.87
CA LEU A 20 7.58 -8.18 5.57
C LEU A 20 7.37 -9.53 4.87
N THR A 21 6.98 -10.53 5.65
CA THR A 21 6.43 -11.79 5.14
C THR A 21 5.04 -11.58 4.54
N ILE A 22 4.58 -12.53 3.73
CA ILE A 22 3.27 -12.44 3.08
C ILE A 22 2.11 -12.28 4.09
N ASP A 23 2.16 -13.02 5.21
CA ASP A 23 1.14 -12.95 6.25
C ASP A 23 1.13 -11.58 6.95
N GLU A 24 2.30 -10.99 7.16
CA GLU A 24 2.43 -9.66 7.75
C GLU A 24 1.93 -8.57 6.80
N ARG A 25 2.21 -8.68 5.49
CA ARG A 25 1.66 -7.76 4.47
C ARG A 25 0.14 -7.80 4.48
N CYS A 26 -0.46 -8.98 4.51
CA CYS A 26 -1.92 -9.15 4.66
C CYS A 26 -2.44 -8.49 5.93
N GLY A 27 -1.74 -8.68 7.06
CA GLY A 27 -2.12 -8.05 8.33
C GLY A 27 -2.05 -6.52 8.31
N VAL A 28 -1.06 -5.94 7.63
CA VAL A 28 -0.95 -4.48 7.45
C VAL A 28 -2.08 -3.96 6.58
N MET A 29 -2.41 -4.63 5.47
CA MET A 29 -3.48 -4.22 4.56
C MET A 29 -4.85 -4.21 5.25
N LEU A 30 -5.16 -5.26 6.00
CA LEU A 30 -6.41 -5.34 6.76
C LEU A 30 -6.53 -4.22 7.82
N LYS A 31 -5.45 -3.96 8.56
CA LYS A 31 -5.43 -2.86 9.54
C LYS A 31 -5.53 -1.50 8.88
N PHE A 32 -4.96 -1.33 7.70
CA PHE A 32 -5.00 -0.07 6.97
C PHE A 32 -6.40 0.20 6.39
N GLU A 33 -7.07 -0.83 5.87
CA GLU A 33 -8.48 -0.79 5.47
C GLU A 33 -9.38 -0.39 6.64
N ASP A 34 -9.18 -0.97 7.82
CA ASP A 34 -9.96 -0.67 9.03
C ASP A 34 -9.76 0.78 9.52
N PHE A 35 -8.54 1.30 9.45
CA PHE A 35 -8.21 2.62 10.01
C PHE A 35 -8.53 3.77 9.05
N GLU A 36 -8.29 3.58 7.75
CA GLU A 36 -8.37 4.63 6.73
C GLU A 36 -9.01 4.10 5.42
N PRO A 37 -10.29 3.68 5.43
CA PRO A 37 -10.91 2.96 4.31
C PRO A 37 -10.98 3.77 3.01
N ASN A 38 -11.14 5.10 3.10
CA ASN A 38 -11.17 5.98 1.92
C ASN A 38 -9.78 6.08 1.26
N LEU A 39 -8.73 6.17 2.08
CA LEU A 39 -7.36 6.24 1.59
C LEU A 39 -6.90 4.88 1.06
N PHE A 40 -7.34 3.79 1.70
CA PHE A 40 -7.16 2.44 1.21
C PHE A 40 -7.78 2.27 -0.18
N ALA A 41 -9.05 2.65 -0.36
CA ALA A 41 -9.72 2.60 -1.66
C ALA A 41 -8.99 3.43 -2.74
N GLN A 42 -8.45 4.60 -2.37
CA GLN A 42 -7.66 5.42 -3.28
C GLN A 42 -6.31 4.74 -3.63
N LEU A 43 -5.63 4.13 -2.66
CA LEU A 43 -4.40 3.37 -2.90
C LEU A 43 -4.63 2.19 -3.86
N LEU A 44 -5.74 1.47 -3.71
CA LEU A 44 -6.11 0.38 -4.63
C LEU A 44 -6.28 0.84 -6.08
N VAL A 45 -6.74 2.08 -6.27
CA VAL A 45 -6.94 2.69 -7.60
C VAL A 45 -5.63 3.26 -8.15
N ASP A 46 -4.87 3.94 -7.30
CA ASP A 46 -3.68 4.70 -7.72
C ASP A 46 -2.43 3.81 -7.88
N ALA A 47 -2.38 2.65 -7.21
CA ALA A 47 -1.23 1.75 -7.23
C ALA A 47 -1.62 0.30 -7.52
N PRO A 48 -2.23 -0.01 -8.69
CA PRO A 48 -2.76 -1.35 -9.01
C PRO A 48 -1.73 -2.48 -8.93
N GLN A 49 -0.43 -2.16 -9.09
CA GLN A 49 0.69 -3.09 -8.85
C GLN A 49 0.77 -3.67 -7.42
N TRP A 50 0.01 -3.17 -6.45
CA TRP A 50 -0.03 -3.72 -5.09
C TRP A 50 -0.38 -5.22 -5.07
N THR A 51 -1.17 -5.72 -6.04
CA THR A 51 -1.46 -7.15 -6.16
C THR A 51 -0.23 -8.00 -6.45
N GLU A 52 0.79 -7.41 -7.10
CA GLU A 52 2.08 -8.07 -7.36
C GLU A 52 2.99 -8.06 -6.10
N TRP A 53 2.72 -7.20 -5.13
CA TRP A 53 3.46 -7.15 -3.86
C TRP A 53 2.90 -8.14 -2.82
N MET A 54 1.70 -8.66 -3.08
CA MET A 54 0.96 -9.60 -2.25
C MET A 54 1.09 -11.05 -2.74
N VAL A 55 2.11 -11.34 -3.56
CA VAL A 55 2.48 -12.69 -4.02
C VAL A 55 3.90 -13.06 -3.63
#